data_AF-A0A2V9PU41-F1
#
_entry.id   AF-A0A2V9PU41-F1
#
_cell.length_a   1.000
_cell.length_b   1.000
_cell.length_c   1.000
_cell.angle_alpha   90.00
_cell.angle_beta   90.00
_cell.angle_gamma   90.00
#
_symmetry.space_group_name_H-M   'P 1'
#
loop_
_entity.id
_entity.type
_entity.pdbx_description
1 polymer ?
#
loop_
_entity_poly.entity_id
_entity_poly.type
_entity_poly.pdbx_seq_one_letter_code
_entity_poly.pdbx_strand_id
1 'polypeptide(L)'
;MPGNLIDPVAQKMMSYFPEPNVSGGSLQQNWFGSGSSHSSNKQFDIKIDHRFTQNNLMSAKFAYQYSPSGTGLDCFKNFTDPCQGGPGWTNAHSFAINDTHTFSSTLLLTTTLGFTRGVWHIDAYNPRGENDPLGTLGFPSYLEANGFKGVPAIFIDQYTPAGYTNIGTDPYGNYRLGQDTGQLSATLDNVHGRHDIKFGFDGRIHQINYIQTNAAVGFFSFNTDATNACPDGLDLCGGDSMASFMMGQMTQGCASNGCGSYEEIQFRPATTNYQYGFFAQDNWKVTPKLTLNLGLRYDVTLPRTDRFNHQDYFDANATSPLNGGSLTYTDPVTG
;
A
#
# COMPACT_ATOMS: atom_id res chain seq x y z
N MET A 1 -19.34 26.63 34.28
CA MET A 1 -19.86 26.73 32.89
C MET A 1 -21.19 26.00 32.84
N PRO A 2 -22.32 26.63 32.45
CA PRO A 2 -23.60 25.94 32.34
C PRO A 2 -23.77 25.36 30.93
N GLY A 3 -23.78 24.03 30.83
CA GLY A 3 -23.96 23.27 29.59
C GLY A 3 -23.34 21.88 29.74
N ASN A 4 -23.98 20.84 29.19
CA ASN A 4 -23.36 19.51 29.14
C ASN A 4 -22.14 19.60 28.22
N LEU A 5 -20.94 19.55 28.80
CA LEU A 5 -19.67 19.60 28.05
C LEU A 5 -19.36 18.26 27.39
N ILE A 6 -20.16 17.22 27.63
CA ILE A 6 -19.97 15.89 27.04
C ILE A 6 -20.54 15.89 25.63
N ASP A 7 -19.68 15.63 24.67
CA ASP A 7 -20.05 15.38 23.29
C ASP A 7 -20.83 14.05 23.18
N PRO A 8 -22.02 14.05 22.54
CA PRO A 8 -22.88 12.87 22.47
C PRO A 8 -22.28 11.73 21.64
N VAL A 9 -21.43 12.02 20.65
CA VAL A 9 -20.74 11.01 19.84
C VAL A 9 -19.65 10.35 20.69
N ALA A 10 -18.83 11.14 21.38
CA ALA A 10 -17.81 10.64 22.29
C ALA A 10 -18.41 9.76 23.40
N GLN A 11 -19.51 10.20 24.02
CA GLN A 11 -20.23 9.42 25.02
C GLN A 11 -20.70 8.07 24.47
N LYS A 12 -21.21 8.04 23.23
CA LYS A 12 -21.67 6.80 22.59
C LYS A 12 -20.51 5.88 22.25
N MET A 13 -19.43 6.41 21.71
CA MET A 13 -18.20 5.66 21.42
C MET A 13 -17.58 5.07 22.68
N MET A 14 -17.64 5.78 23.82
CA MET A 14 -17.17 5.25 25.11
C MET A 14 -17.86 3.94 25.52
N SER A 15 -19.14 3.76 25.16
CA SER A 15 -19.87 2.52 25.46
C SER A 15 -19.39 1.30 24.66
N TYR A 16 -18.55 1.51 23.64
CA TYR A 16 -17.96 0.45 22.81
C TYR A 16 -16.51 0.14 23.18
N PHE A 17 -15.88 0.89 24.08
CA PHE A 17 -14.61 0.47 24.66
C PHE A 17 -14.84 -0.76 25.55
N PRO A 18 -13.91 -1.72 25.54
CA PRO A 18 -14.01 -2.88 26.41
C PRO A 18 -13.76 -2.49 27.87
N GLU A 19 -14.44 -3.20 28.77
CA GLU A 19 -14.20 -3.06 30.21
C GLU A 19 -12.78 -3.51 30.58
N PRO A 20 -12.11 -2.84 31.53
CA PRO A 20 -10.78 -3.21 32.01
C PRO A 20 -10.69 -4.69 32.43
N ASN A 21 -9.60 -5.36 32.05
CA ASN A 21 -9.35 -6.77 32.41
C ASN A 21 -7.94 -7.03 32.98
N VAL A 22 -7.12 -5.99 33.15
CA VAL A 22 -5.79 -6.07 33.78
C VAL A 22 -5.87 -5.62 35.23
N SER A 23 -5.63 -6.54 36.16
CA SER A 23 -5.53 -6.22 37.58
C SER A 23 -4.28 -5.37 37.87
N GLY A 24 -4.45 -4.20 38.48
CA GLY A 24 -3.35 -3.28 38.80
C GLY A 24 -2.81 -2.50 37.59
N GLY A 25 -3.52 -2.50 36.46
CA GLY A 25 -3.18 -1.67 35.30
C GLY A 25 -3.33 -0.17 35.61
N SER A 26 -2.58 0.66 34.86
CA SER A 26 -2.74 2.12 34.93
C SER A 26 -4.02 2.54 34.22
N LEU A 27 -4.46 3.80 34.39
CA LEU A 27 -5.61 4.35 33.68
C LEU A 27 -5.46 4.26 32.15
N GLN A 28 -4.21 4.31 31.65
CA GLN A 28 -3.88 4.28 30.23
C GLN A 28 -3.65 2.86 29.67
N GLN A 29 -3.46 1.87 30.55
CA GLN A 29 -3.14 0.47 30.21
C GLN A 29 -3.81 -0.49 31.19
N ASN A 30 -5.14 -0.59 31.12
CA ASN A 30 -5.96 -1.43 31.99
C ASN A 30 -6.69 -2.57 31.24
N TRP A 31 -6.43 -2.72 29.94
CA TRP A 31 -7.05 -3.75 29.11
C TRP A 31 -6.04 -4.41 28.17
N PHE A 32 -6.20 -5.71 27.92
CA PHE A 32 -5.51 -6.43 26.86
C PHE A 32 -6.46 -7.39 26.15
N GLY A 33 -6.27 -7.55 24.84
CA GLY A 33 -6.97 -8.54 24.01
C GLY A 33 -5.96 -9.37 23.22
N SER A 34 -6.22 -10.66 23.09
CA SER A 34 -5.43 -11.54 22.22
C SER A 34 -6.33 -12.55 21.51
N GLY A 35 -5.87 -13.01 20.35
CA GLY A 35 -6.52 -14.06 19.58
C GLY A 35 -5.72 -14.35 18.32
N SER A 36 -6.24 -15.27 17.51
CA SER A 36 -5.58 -15.71 16.29
C SER A 36 -6.22 -15.11 15.05
N SER A 37 -5.38 -14.75 14.08
CA SER A 37 -5.81 -14.47 12.71
C SER A 37 -5.60 -15.72 11.86
N HIS A 38 -6.55 -16.01 10.97
CA HIS A 38 -6.44 -17.14 10.04
C HIS A 38 -5.85 -16.65 8.73
N SER A 39 -4.77 -17.30 8.29
CA SER A 39 -4.20 -17.12 6.96
C SER A 39 -4.25 -18.45 6.23
N SER A 40 -4.70 -18.44 4.98
CA SER A 40 -4.65 -19.61 4.10
C SER A 40 -3.97 -19.22 2.80
N ASN A 41 -3.23 -20.16 2.23
CA ASN A 41 -2.55 -19.96 0.96
C ASN A 41 -2.81 -21.17 0.07
N LYS A 42 -3.53 -20.96 -1.03
CA LYS A 42 -3.81 -21.98 -2.04
C LYS A 42 -2.87 -21.73 -3.20
N GLN A 43 -1.96 -22.66 -3.43
CA GLN A 43 -0.95 -22.54 -4.49
C GLN A 43 -0.81 -23.82 -5.28
N PHE A 44 -0.51 -23.70 -6.56
CA PHE A 44 -0.07 -24.81 -7.39
C PHE A 44 0.86 -24.32 -8.49
N ASP A 45 1.75 -25.21 -8.93
CA ASP A 45 2.67 -24.99 -10.03
C ASP A 45 2.56 -26.13 -11.02
N ILE A 46 2.61 -25.80 -12.31
CA ILE A 46 2.69 -26.76 -13.41
C ILE A 46 3.92 -26.39 -14.24
N LYS A 47 4.72 -27.39 -14.56
CA LYS A 47 5.84 -27.27 -15.50
C LYS A 47 5.75 -28.38 -16.54
N ILE A 48 5.90 -28.01 -17.80
CA ILE A 48 5.94 -28.95 -18.93
C ILE A 48 7.22 -28.67 -19.70
N ASP A 49 8.03 -29.71 -19.88
CA ASP A 49 9.23 -29.67 -20.71
C ASP A 49 9.00 -30.61 -21.90
N HIS A 50 9.18 -30.10 -23.12
CA HIS A 50 9.00 -30.88 -24.33
C HIS A 50 10.07 -30.59 -25.37
N ARG A 51 10.60 -31.66 -25.95
CA ARG A 51 11.54 -31.59 -27.07
C ARG A 51 10.80 -31.88 -28.36
N PHE A 52 10.43 -30.84 -29.10
CA PHE A 52 9.68 -30.97 -30.36
C PHE A 52 10.51 -31.60 -31.47
N THR A 53 11.81 -31.29 -31.50
CA THR A 53 12.79 -31.88 -32.42
C THR A 53 14.13 -32.07 -31.70
N GLN A 54 15.12 -32.71 -32.31
CA GLN A 54 16.47 -32.81 -31.72
C GLN A 54 17.09 -31.43 -31.42
N ASN A 55 16.63 -30.39 -32.12
CA ASN A 55 17.20 -29.04 -32.09
C ASN A 55 16.30 -28.01 -31.40
N ASN A 56 15.12 -28.39 -30.88
CA ASN A 56 14.23 -27.47 -30.19
C ASN A 56 13.74 -28.09 -28.87
N LEU A 57 13.99 -27.37 -27.78
CA LEU A 57 13.52 -27.68 -26.45
C LEU A 57 12.70 -26.50 -25.93
N MET A 58 11.44 -26.76 -25.57
CA MET A 58 10.57 -25.77 -24.98
C MET A 58 10.17 -26.19 -23.57
N SER A 59 10.14 -25.22 -22.67
CA SER A 59 9.66 -25.35 -21.31
C SER A 59 8.58 -24.32 -21.05
N ALA A 60 7.45 -24.73 -20.49
CA ALA A 60 6.39 -23.84 -20.04
C ALA A 60 6.16 -24.03 -18.55
N LYS A 61 6.08 -22.94 -17.80
CA LYS A 61 5.72 -22.92 -16.38
C LYS A 61 4.51 -22.02 -16.17
N PHE A 62 3.58 -22.48 -15.34
CA PHE A 62 2.52 -21.67 -14.78
C PHE A 62 2.49 -21.87 -13.26
N ALA A 63 2.42 -20.78 -12.50
CA ALA A 63 2.21 -20.80 -11.07
C ALA A 63 1.01 -19.94 -10.71
N TYR A 64 0.20 -20.44 -9.78
CA TYR A 64 -0.95 -19.76 -9.24
C TYR A 64 -0.86 -19.70 -7.73
N GLN A 65 -1.24 -18.55 -7.18
CA GLN A 65 -1.42 -18.37 -5.76
C GLN A 65 -2.71 -17.60 -5.49
N TYR A 66 -3.45 -18.02 -4.47
CA TYR A 66 -4.55 -17.28 -3.90
C TYR A 66 -4.54 -17.41 -2.39
N SER A 67 -4.38 -16.28 -1.72
CA SER A 67 -4.39 -16.21 -0.27
C SER A 67 -5.52 -15.27 0.15
N PRO A 68 -6.71 -15.78 0.50
CA PRO A 68 -7.70 -14.95 1.17
C PRO A 68 -7.16 -14.64 2.56
N SER A 69 -7.11 -13.35 2.90
CA SER A 69 -6.94 -12.93 4.28
C SER A 69 -8.34 -12.85 4.88
N GLY A 70 -8.60 -13.71 5.87
CA GLY A 70 -9.76 -13.51 6.73
C GLY A 70 -9.68 -12.16 7.44
N THR A 71 -10.72 -11.82 8.18
CA THR A 71 -10.62 -10.66 9.08
C THR A 71 -9.58 -10.93 10.17
N GLY A 72 -8.87 -9.89 10.60
CA GLY A 72 -7.97 -9.94 11.74
C GLY A 72 -8.69 -10.20 13.06
N LEU A 73 -7.95 -10.09 14.16
CA LEU A 73 -8.49 -10.20 15.51
C LEU A 73 -9.57 -9.13 15.74
N ASP A 74 -10.74 -9.58 16.18
CA ASP A 74 -11.85 -8.73 16.59
C ASP A 74 -11.80 -8.58 18.12
N CYS A 75 -11.07 -7.55 18.56
CA CYS A 75 -10.59 -7.40 19.92
C CYS A 75 -11.64 -6.73 20.84
N PHE A 76 -12.43 -5.78 20.31
CA PHE A 76 -13.54 -5.10 20.99
C PHE A 76 -14.87 -5.82 20.84
N LYS A 77 -14.97 -6.76 19.88
CA LYS A 77 -16.19 -7.55 19.63
C LYS A 77 -17.42 -6.71 19.24
N ASN A 78 -17.21 -5.55 18.63
CA ASN A 78 -18.24 -4.65 18.11
C ASN A 78 -17.79 -3.96 16.80
N PHE A 79 -18.65 -3.13 16.19
CA PHE A 79 -18.36 -2.52 14.87
C PHE A 79 -17.37 -1.35 14.91
N THR A 80 -16.98 -0.87 16.10
CA THR A 80 -15.95 0.16 16.28
C THR A 80 -14.57 -0.44 16.54
N ASP A 81 -14.40 -1.74 16.27
CA ASP A 81 -13.18 -2.47 16.53
C ASP A 81 -11.96 -1.91 15.75
N PRO A 82 -10.85 -1.61 16.45
CA PRO A 82 -9.64 -1.06 15.82
C PRO A 82 -8.63 -2.11 15.35
N CYS A 83 -8.89 -3.39 15.56
CA CYS A 83 -7.93 -4.49 15.39
C CYS A 83 -8.19 -5.33 14.13
N GLN A 84 -9.43 -5.38 13.65
CA GLN A 84 -9.88 -6.38 12.68
C GLN A 84 -9.35 -6.16 11.25
N GLY A 85 -9.13 -4.90 10.83
CA GLY A 85 -8.45 -4.57 9.56
C GLY A 85 -9.14 -5.02 8.26
N GLY A 86 -10.36 -5.56 8.31
CA GLY A 86 -11.09 -5.97 7.10
C GLY A 86 -10.80 -7.37 6.57
N PRO A 87 -11.73 -7.96 5.79
CA PRO A 87 -11.37 -9.05 4.90
C PRO A 87 -10.50 -8.54 3.74
N GLY A 88 -9.71 -9.45 3.17
CA GLY A 88 -8.91 -9.16 2.00
C GLY A 88 -8.53 -10.42 1.24
N TRP A 89 -7.78 -10.24 0.16
CA TRP A 89 -7.23 -11.34 -0.60
C TRP A 89 -6.04 -10.88 -1.41
N THR A 90 -5.10 -11.80 -1.60
CA THR A 90 -4.05 -11.68 -2.59
C THR A 90 -4.18 -12.77 -3.63
N ASN A 91 -3.83 -12.44 -4.86
CA ASN A 91 -3.84 -13.37 -5.97
C ASN A 91 -2.62 -13.13 -6.84
N ALA A 92 -1.87 -14.18 -7.15
CA ALA A 92 -0.72 -14.09 -8.02
C ALA A 92 -0.77 -15.14 -9.11
N HIS A 93 -0.38 -14.73 -10.31
CA HIS A 93 -0.18 -15.57 -11.48
C HIS A 93 1.22 -15.35 -12.00
N SER A 94 1.92 -16.42 -12.33
CA SER A 94 3.14 -16.33 -13.13
C SER A 94 3.08 -17.32 -14.26
N PHE A 95 3.54 -16.88 -15.43
CA PHE A 95 3.62 -17.66 -16.64
C PHE A 95 4.99 -17.41 -17.26
N ALA A 96 5.66 -18.46 -17.70
CA ALA A 96 6.91 -18.36 -18.43
C ALA A 96 7.00 -19.45 -19.49
N ILE A 97 7.35 -19.07 -20.71
CA ILE A 97 7.80 -19.99 -21.76
C ILE A 97 9.27 -19.71 -22.01
N ASN A 98 10.09 -20.76 -21.94
CA ASN A 98 11.47 -20.74 -22.42
C ASN A 98 11.56 -21.65 -23.65
N ASP A 99 12.04 -21.12 -24.76
CA ASP A 99 12.36 -21.88 -25.97
C ASP A 99 13.86 -21.80 -26.23
N THR A 100 14.47 -22.96 -26.42
CA THR A 100 15.87 -23.08 -26.81
C THR A 100 15.94 -23.77 -28.16
N HIS A 101 16.45 -23.04 -29.16
CA HIS A 101 16.64 -23.54 -30.52
C HIS A 101 18.11 -23.58 -30.90
N THR A 102 18.58 -24.78 -31.26
CA THR A 102 19.94 -25.05 -31.71
C THR A 102 19.99 -25.01 -33.23
N PHE A 103 20.54 -23.94 -33.81
CA PHE A 103 20.69 -23.81 -35.26
C PHE A 103 21.85 -24.67 -35.80
N SER A 104 22.92 -24.79 -35.01
CA SER A 104 24.10 -25.61 -35.32
C SER A 104 24.79 -26.06 -34.03
N SER A 105 25.86 -26.84 -34.11
CA SER A 105 26.67 -27.23 -32.94
C SER A 105 27.34 -26.05 -32.22
N THR A 106 27.29 -24.85 -32.80
CA THR A 106 27.92 -23.65 -32.25
C THR A 106 26.97 -22.47 -32.06
N LEU A 107 25.76 -22.51 -32.62
CA LEU A 107 24.81 -21.39 -32.60
C LEU A 107 23.50 -21.81 -31.93
N LEU A 108 23.18 -21.15 -30.81
CA LEU A 108 22.02 -21.41 -29.98
C LEU A 108 21.25 -20.10 -29.72
N LEU A 109 19.93 -20.13 -29.83
CA LEU A 109 19.06 -19.05 -29.38
C LEU A 109 18.22 -19.56 -28.20
N THR A 110 18.21 -18.79 -27.11
CA THR A 110 17.27 -18.98 -26.00
C THR A 110 16.36 -17.76 -25.92
N THR A 111 15.06 -17.98 -26.00
CA THR A 111 14.03 -16.94 -25.88
C THR A 111 13.14 -17.24 -24.68
N THR A 112 12.91 -16.24 -23.84
CA THR A 112 12.00 -16.31 -22.69
C THR A 112 10.88 -15.30 -22.85
N LEU A 113 9.64 -15.78 -22.82
CA LEU A 113 8.45 -14.96 -22.67
C LEU A 113 7.89 -15.17 -21.27
N GLY A 114 7.82 -14.11 -20.47
CA GLY A 114 7.33 -14.11 -19.10
C GLY A 114 6.16 -13.17 -18.90
N PHE A 115 5.24 -13.55 -18.02
CA PHE A 115 4.19 -12.67 -17.52
C PHE A 115 3.95 -12.97 -16.04
N THR A 116 3.92 -11.93 -15.21
CA THR A 116 3.49 -12.04 -13.81
C THR A 116 2.38 -11.04 -13.55
N ARG A 117 1.40 -11.46 -12.74
CA ARG A 117 0.34 -10.60 -12.21
C ARG A 117 0.24 -10.84 -10.71
N GLY A 118 0.30 -9.77 -9.93
CA GLY A 118 0.01 -9.77 -8.50
C GLY A 118 -1.14 -8.82 -8.20
N VAL A 119 -2.08 -9.26 -7.37
CA VAL A 119 -3.19 -8.44 -6.90
C VAL A 119 -3.26 -8.52 -5.39
N TRP A 120 -3.50 -7.38 -4.75
CA TRP A 120 -3.75 -7.25 -3.32
C TRP A 120 -4.99 -6.40 -3.13
N HIS A 121 -5.94 -6.91 -2.35
CA HIS A 121 -7.19 -6.24 -2.03
C HIS A 121 -7.49 -6.33 -0.53
N ILE A 122 -7.82 -5.21 0.12
CA ILE A 122 -8.27 -5.13 1.51
C ILE A 122 -9.46 -4.17 1.57
N ASP A 123 -10.54 -4.59 2.24
CA ASP A 123 -11.68 -3.75 2.59
C ASP A 123 -11.76 -3.60 4.14
N ALA A 124 -11.04 -2.62 4.70
CA ALA A 124 -10.81 -2.45 6.14
C ALA A 124 -11.91 -1.70 6.91
N TYR A 125 -12.68 -0.85 6.25
CA TYR A 125 -13.49 0.16 6.95
C TYR A 125 -14.78 -0.36 7.62
N ASN A 126 -15.34 -1.48 7.16
CA ASN A 126 -16.57 -2.02 7.74
C ASN A 126 -16.59 -3.55 7.69
N PRO A 127 -15.68 -4.22 8.40
CA PRO A 127 -15.54 -5.67 8.37
C PRO A 127 -16.79 -6.42 8.84
N ARG A 128 -17.61 -5.78 9.70
CA ARG A 128 -18.84 -6.34 10.28
C ARG A 128 -20.10 -6.04 9.46
N GLY A 129 -19.99 -5.23 8.40
CA GLY A 129 -21.12 -4.90 7.53
C GLY A 129 -22.21 -4.08 8.21
N GLU A 130 -21.84 -3.18 9.12
CA GLU A 130 -22.79 -2.25 9.76
C GLU A 130 -23.45 -1.36 8.70
N ASN A 131 -24.77 -1.20 8.75
CA ASN A 131 -25.50 -0.53 7.67
C ASN A 131 -25.25 0.98 7.67
N ASP A 132 -25.15 1.55 8.87
CA ASP A 132 -24.97 2.98 9.13
C ASP A 132 -24.09 3.18 10.37
N PRO A 133 -22.76 2.98 10.26
CA PRO A 133 -21.86 3.13 11.40
C PRO A 133 -21.78 4.57 11.91
N LEU A 134 -21.90 5.56 11.03
CA LEU A 134 -21.81 6.98 11.37
C LEU A 134 -23.07 7.47 12.09
N GLY A 135 -24.25 7.23 11.53
CA GLY A 135 -25.53 7.58 12.17
C GLY A 135 -25.77 6.78 13.44
N THR A 136 -25.31 5.52 13.50
CA THR A 136 -25.29 4.75 14.75
C THR A 136 -24.44 5.41 15.81
N LEU A 137 -23.35 6.10 15.49
CA LEU A 137 -22.55 6.83 16.49
C LEU A 137 -23.01 8.28 16.70
N GLY A 138 -23.91 8.80 15.87
CA GLY A 138 -24.40 10.18 15.93
C GLY A 138 -23.52 11.18 15.20
N PHE A 139 -22.60 10.70 14.34
CA PHE A 139 -21.79 11.57 13.50
C PHE A 139 -22.66 12.35 12.49
N PRO A 140 -22.24 13.57 12.08
CA PRO A 140 -22.93 14.32 11.05
C PRO A 140 -22.96 13.59 9.70
N SER A 141 -24.09 13.67 8.98
CA SER A 141 -24.29 12.99 7.70
C SER A 141 -23.38 13.48 6.57
N TYR A 142 -22.74 14.65 6.70
CA TYR A 142 -21.79 15.13 5.69
C TYR A 142 -20.56 14.21 5.57
N LEU A 143 -20.23 13.46 6.63
CA LEU A 143 -19.12 12.49 6.60
C LEU A 143 -19.41 11.30 5.66
N GLU A 144 -20.68 11.07 5.30
CA GLU A 144 -21.07 10.04 4.33
C GLU A 144 -20.75 10.41 2.87
N ALA A 145 -20.43 11.69 2.59
CA ALA A 145 -20.24 12.19 1.21
C ALA A 145 -19.16 11.43 0.42
N ASN A 146 -18.20 10.81 1.10
CA ASN A 146 -17.11 10.04 0.50
C ASN A 146 -17.52 8.66 -0.01
N GLY A 147 -18.73 8.19 0.32
CA GLY A 147 -19.24 6.89 -0.12
C GLY A 147 -18.61 5.68 0.57
N PHE A 148 -17.68 5.89 1.51
CA PHE A 148 -17.14 4.84 2.36
C PHE A 148 -17.94 4.73 3.65
N LYS A 149 -18.39 3.51 3.94
CA LYS A 149 -19.00 3.19 5.23
C LYS A 149 -17.91 2.67 6.16
N GLY A 150 -17.72 3.35 7.28
CA GLY A 150 -16.82 2.89 8.33
C GLY A 150 -16.88 3.77 9.56
N VAL A 151 -16.25 3.32 10.63
CA VAL A 151 -16.12 4.10 11.85
C VAL A 151 -14.85 4.96 11.73
N PRO A 152 -14.95 6.29 11.93
CA PRO A 152 -13.79 7.17 11.87
C PRO A 152 -12.66 6.72 12.80
N ALA A 153 -11.42 6.98 12.38
CA ALA A 153 -10.23 6.68 13.14
C ALA A 153 -10.09 7.65 14.32
N ILE A 154 -10.13 7.14 15.55
CA ILE A 154 -9.97 7.96 16.77
C ILE A 154 -8.63 7.66 17.43
N PHE A 155 -7.84 8.71 17.62
CA PHE A 155 -6.56 8.69 18.34
C PHE A 155 -6.67 9.51 19.61
N ILE A 156 -6.27 8.93 20.73
CA ILE A 156 -6.30 9.55 22.06
C ILE A 156 -4.89 9.43 22.64
N ASP A 157 -4.08 10.47 22.49
CA ASP A 157 -2.61 10.39 22.52
C ASP A 157 -2.00 9.79 23.80
N GLN A 158 -2.60 10.02 24.98
CA GLN A 158 -2.09 9.47 26.23
C GLN A 158 -2.51 8.01 26.48
N TYR A 159 -3.45 7.48 25.71
CA TYR A 159 -4.03 6.15 25.90
C TYR A 159 -3.47 5.20 24.85
N THR A 160 -3.04 4.02 25.28
CA THR A 160 -2.42 3.06 24.35
C THR A 160 -3.48 2.52 23.37
N PRO A 161 -3.21 2.50 22.04
CA PRO A 161 -4.15 1.96 21.08
C PRO A 161 -4.27 0.44 21.23
N ALA A 162 -5.46 -0.11 20.95
CA ALA A 162 -5.71 -1.54 20.93
C ALA A 162 -5.28 -2.20 19.60
N GLY A 163 -5.36 -1.44 18.50
CA GLY A 163 -4.90 -1.82 17.18
C GLY A 163 -4.11 -0.68 16.54
N TYR A 164 -4.47 -0.29 15.30
CA TYR A 164 -3.88 0.89 14.68
C TYR A 164 -4.34 2.19 15.37
N THR A 165 -5.57 2.19 15.88
CA THR A 165 -6.23 3.31 16.56
C THR A 165 -6.65 2.92 17.99
N ASN A 166 -7.13 3.89 18.77
CA ASN A 166 -7.75 3.60 20.07
C ASN A 166 -9.15 2.99 19.90
N ILE A 167 -9.92 3.49 18.93
CA ILE A 167 -11.24 2.99 18.54
C ILE A 167 -11.53 3.43 17.10
N GLY A 168 -12.36 2.67 16.38
CA GLY A 168 -12.66 2.92 14.98
C GLY A 168 -11.63 2.33 14.03
N THR A 169 -11.88 2.45 12.73
CA THR A 169 -11.12 1.66 11.74
C THR A 169 -9.80 2.30 11.33
N ASP A 170 -8.85 1.50 10.84
CA ASP A 170 -7.60 1.99 10.26
C ASP A 170 -7.91 2.91 9.08
N PRO A 171 -7.58 4.22 9.14
CA PRO A 171 -7.92 5.19 8.12
C PRO A 171 -7.22 4.92 6.77
N TYR A 172 -6.19 4.07 6.74
CA TYR A 172 -5.41 3.72 5.54
C TYR A 172 -5.62 2.27 5.09
N GLY A 173 -6.50 1.52 5.76
CA GLY A 173 -6.58 0.07 5.61
C GLY A 173 -7.19 -0.40 4.27
N ASN A 174 -7.99 0.43 3.60
CA ASN A 174 -8.53 0.11 2.28
C ASN A 174 -7.43 0.19 1.23
N TYR A 175 -7.15 -0.95 0.59
CA TYR A 175 -5.99 -1.11 -0.28
C TYR A 175 -6.34 -1.93 -1.52
N ARG A 176 -6.04 -1.40 -2.70
CA ARG A 176 -6.21 -2.12 -3.98
C ARG A 176 -4.98 -1.89 -4.85
N LEU A 177 -4.20 -2.93 -5.01
CA LEU A 177 -3.00 -2.95 -5.85
C LEU A 177 -3.14 -4.06 -6.90
N GLY A 178 -2.88 -3.74 -8.15
CA GLY A 178 -2.66 -4.70 -9.23
C GLY A 178 -1.34 -4.38 -9.91
N GLN A 179 -0.46 -5.36 -10.02
CA GLN A 179 0.84 -5.23 -10.67
C GLN A 179 0.97 -6.29 -11.75
N ASP A 180 1.24 -5.86 -12.97
CA ASP A 180 1.53 -6.74 -14.09
C ASP A 180 2.95 -6.48 -14.59
N THR A 181 3.70 -7.54 -14.87
CA THR A 181 4.99 -7.46 -15.54
C THR A 181 5.02 -8.43 -16.71
N GLY A 182 5.10 -7.89 -17.92
CA GLY A 182 5.42 -8.67 -19.12
C GLY A 182 6.92 -8.58 -19.40
N GLN A 183 7.53 -9.69 -19.78
CA GLN A 183 8.94 -9.77 -20.14
C GLN A 183 9.12 -10.56 -21.43
N LEU A 184 9.97 -10.06 -22.32
CA LEU A 184 10.52 -10.80 -23.44
C LEU A 184 12.03 -10.67 -23.38
N SER A 185 12.75 -11.78 -23.28
CA SER A 185 14.20 -11.78 -23.40
C SER A 185 14.67 -12.80 -24.42
N ALA A 186 15.80 -12.51 -25.04
CA ALA A 186 16.42 -13.37 -26.02
C ALA A 186 17.93 -13.31 -25.86
N THR A 187 18.60 -14.45 -25.93
CA THR A 187 20.04 -14.58 -25.90
C THR A 187 20.49 -15.48 -27.05
N LEU A 188 21.35 -14.96 -27.90
CA LEU A 188 21.99 -15.68 -28.98
C LEU A 188 23.44 -15.97 -28.58
N ASP A 189 23.76 -17.25 -28.41
CA ASP A 189 25.11 -17.73 -28.11
C ASP A 189 25.74 -18.31 -29.39
N ASN A 190 26.94 -17.85 -29.72
CA ASN A 190 27.70 -18.33 -30.88
C ASN A 190 29.17 -18.60 -30.53
N VAL A 191 29.59 -19.85 -30.66
CA VAL A 191 30.99 -20.25 -30.50
C VAL A 191 31.68 -20.26 -31.86
N HIS A 192 32.60 -19.34 -32.09
CA HIS A 192 33.35 -19.28 -33.34
C HIS A 192 34.85 -19.21 -33.08
N GLY A 193 35.54 -20.33 -33.36
CA GLY A 193 36.98 -20.43 -33.18
C GLY A 193 37.41 -20.27 -31.72
N ARG A 194 38.06 -19.15 -31.41
CA ARG A 194 38.53 -18.80 -30.06
C ARG A 194 37.58 -17.89 -29.28
N HIS A 195 36.43 -17.56 -29.87
CA HIS A 195 35.43 -16.65 -29.32
C HIS A 195 34.17 -17.41 -28.92
N ASP A 196 33.59 -17.01 -27.79
CA ASP A 196 32.26 -17.41 -27.32
C ASP A 196 31.47 -16.13 -27.13
N ILE A 197 30.69 -15.79 -28.15
CA ILE A 197 30.03 -14.50 -28.30
C ILE A 197 28.56 -14.67 -27.92
N LYS A 198 28.07 -13.78 -27.05
CA LYS A 198 26.69 -13.72 -26.61
C LYS A 198 26.11 -12.36 -26.93
N PHE A 199 24.98 -12.35 -27.62
CA PHE A 199 24.15 -11.16 -27.78
C PHE A 199 22.86 -11.38 -27.02
N GLY A 200 22.35 -10.36 -26.34
CA GLY A 200 21.03 -10.49 -25.75
C GLY A 200 20.24 -9.19 -25.64
N PHE A 201 18.95 -9.42 -25.48
CA PHE A 201 17.89 -8.43 -25.39
C PHE A 201 17.01 -8.76 -24.20
N ASP A 202 16.58 -7.76 -23.45
CA ASP A 202 15.57 -7.86 -22.39
C ASP A 202 14.62 -6.68 -22.52
N GLY A 203 13.34 -6.95 -22.78
CA GLY A 203 12.28 -5.96 -22.82
C GLY A 203 11.26 -6.26 -21.75
N ARG A 204 10.88 -5.25 -20.96
CA ARG A 204 9.86 -5.37 -19.91
C ARG A 204 8.83 -4.27 -20.01
N ILE A 205 7.59 -4.63 -19.73
CA ILE A 205 6.51 -3.70 -19.46
C ILE A 205 6.06 -3.91 -18.01
N HIS A 206 6.02 -2.84 -17.23
CA HIS A 206 5.50 -2.84 -15.87
C HIS A 206 4.23 -2.00 -15.82
N GLN A 207 3.13 -2.59 -15.40
CA GLN A 207 1.87 -1.90 -15.19
C GLN A 207 1.47 -1.98 -13.73
N ILE A 208 1.08 -0.85 -13.16
CA ILE A 208 0.59 -0.76 -11.78
C ILE A 208 -0.76 -0.05 -11.80
N ASN A 209 -1.75 -0.66 -11.17
CA ASN A 209 -2.98 -0.01 -10.73
C ASN A 209 -2.91 0.06 -9.21
N TYR A 210 -2.96 1.25 -8.63
CA TYR A 210 -2.82 1.41 -7.20
C TYR A 210 -3.85 2.39 -6.69
N ILE A 211 -4.53 2.02 -5.61
CA ILE A 211 -5.20 2.97 -4.74
C ILE A 211 -5.10 2.49 -3.31
N GLN A 212 -4.73 3.40 -2.43
CA GLN A 212 -4.88 3.26 -1.00
C GLN A 212 -5.53 4.55 -0.54
N THR A 213 -6.62 4.41 0.21
CA THR A 213 -7.36 5.58 0.68
C THR A 213 -6.64 6.20 1.87
N ASN A 214 -6.71 7.52 1.94
CA ASN A 214 -6.14 8.39 2.95
C ASN A 214 -7.27 8.98 3.81
N ALA A 215 -7.67 8.24 4.85
CA ALA A 215 -8.65 8.68 5.84
C ALA A 215 -10.07 9.01 5.31
N ALA A 216 -10.54 8.30 4.27
CA ALA A 216 -11.86 8.56 3.68
C ALA A 216 -13.07 8.32 4.61
N VAL A 217 -12.86 7.68 5.77
CA VAL A 217 -13.86 7.51 6.85
C VAL A 217 -13.71 8.52 7.98
N GLY A 218 -12.78 9.46 7.88
CA GLY A 218 -12.47 10.47 8.89
C GLY A 218 -11.34 10.06 9.83
N PHE A 219 -10.58 11.07 10.25
CA PHE A 219 -9.46 10.98 11.18
C PHE A 219 -9.64 12.06 12.26
N PHE A 220 -9.71 11.65 13.53
CA PHE A 220 -9.86 12.54 14.67
C PHE A 220 -8.82 12.21 15.75
N SER A 221 -8.01 13.19 16.12
CA SER A 221 -7.01 13.06 17.18
C SER A 221 -7.34 13.99 18.34
N PHE A 222 -7.09 13.51 19.55
CA PHE A 222 -7.35 14.18 20.80
C PHE A 222 -6.09 14.12 21.68
N ASN A 223 -5.57 15.29 22.02
CA ASN A 223 -4.45 15.47 22.92
C ASN A 223 -4.89 16.25 24.17
N THR A 224 -3.93 16.71 24.96
CA THR A 224 -4.22 17.46 26.19
C THR A 224 -4.57 18.93 25.97
N ASP A 225 -4.47 19.49 24.77
CA ASP A 225 -4.54 20.95 24.56
C ASP A 225 -5.83 21.57 25.08
N ALA A 226 -6.96 20.90 24.88
CA ALA A 226 -8.27 21.40 25.29
C ALA A 226 -8.54 21.28 26.80
N THR A 227 -7.82 20.39 27.49
CA THR A 227 -7.96 20.16 28.93
C THR A 227 -6.74 20.61 29.71
N ASN A 228 -5.77 21.22 29.01
CA ASN A 228 -4.53 21.65 29.59
C ASN A 228 -4.82 22.72 30.65
N ALA A 229 -4.41 22.41 31.87
CA ALA A 229 -4.30 23.39 32.93
C ALA A 229 -2.82 23.45 33.32
N CYS A 230 -2.18 24.58 33.03
CA CYS A 230 -0.87 24.91 33.58
C CYS A 230 -1.11 25.87 34.76
N PRO A 231 -1.10 25.40 36.02
CA PRO A 231 -1.10 26.31 37.16
C PRO A 231 0.15 27.19 37.12
N ASP A 232 0.03 28.46 37.48
CA ASP A 232 1.17 29.37 37.55
C ASP A 232 2.28 28.77 38.44
N GLY A 233 3.50 28.66 37.88
CA GLY A 233 4.70 28.22 38.61
C GLY A 233 4.99 26.72 38.62
N LEU A 234 4.32 25.90 37.79
CA LEU A 234 4.69 24.50 37.56
C LEU A 234 5.22 24.27 36.14
N ASP A 235 6.33 23.56 36.01
CA ASP A 235 6.91 23.14 34.71
C ASP A 235 6.09 22.04 34.02
N LEU A 236 5.22 21.33 34.76
CA LEU A 236 4.37 20.27 34.24
C LEU A 236 2.93 20.74 34.12
N CYS A 237 2.52 21.02 32.90
CA CYS A 237 1.12 21.27 32.54
C CYS A 237 0.30 19.98 32.64
N GLY A 238 -0.86 20.03 33.28
CA GLY A 238 -1.80 18.92 33.37
C GLY A 238 -2.63 18.76 32.08
N GLY A 239 -3.63 17.89 32.13
CA GLY A 239 -4.55 17.65 31.02
C GLY A 239 -4.73 16.16 30.75
N ASP A 240 -5.88 15.82 30.19
CA ASP A 240 -6.24 14.44 29.87
C ASP A 240 -6.87 14.38 28.47
N SER A 241 -6.25 13.58 27.60
CA SER A 241 -6.70 13.42 26.20
C SER A 241 -8.05 12.71 26.07
N MET A 242 -8.42 11.85 27.02
CA MET A 242 -9.76 11.24 27.08
C MET A 242 -10.81 12.29 27.47
N ALA A 243 -10.48 13.22 28.37
CA ALA A 243 -11.35 14.35 28.68
C ALA A 243 -11.52 15.29 27.48
N SER A 244 -10.47 15.54 26.69
CA SER A 244 -10.58 16.28 25.42
C SER A 244 -11.47 15.56 24.41
N PHE A 245 -11.34 14.24 24.28
CA PHE A 245 -12.23 13.38 23.48
C PHE A 245 -13.68 13.48 23.95
N MET A 246 -13.93 13.35 25.25
CA MET A 246 -15.27 13.45 25.85
C MET A 246 -15.91 14.82 25.63
N MET A 247 -15.13 15.89 25.45
CA MET A 247 -15.62 17.22 25.11
C MET A 247 -15.71 17.49 23.59
N GLY A 248 -15.32 16.53 22.75
CA GLY A 248 -15.26 16.69 21.30
C GLY A 248 -14.23 17.75 20.84
N GLN A 249 -13.26 18.09 21.69
CA GLN A 249 -12.26 19.12 21.40
C GLN A 249 -11.03 18.50 20.75
N MET A 250 -11.01 18.48 19.41
CA MET A 250 -9.94 17.90 18.60
C MET A 250 -8.64 18.70 18.68
N THR A 251 -7.50 18.03 18.53
CA THR A 251 -6.18 18.65 18.43
C THR A 251 -6.06 19.53 17.18
N GLN A 252 -5.73 20.82 17.34
CA GLN A 252 -5.57 21.77 16.21
C GLN A 252 -4.24 21.63 15.43
N GLY A 253 -3.25 20.89 15.97
CA GLY A 253 -1.85 20.96 15.53
C GLY A 253 -1.43 20.14 14.29
N CYS A 254 -2.33 19.43 13.62
CA CYS A 254 -1.95 18.44 12.60
C CYS A 254 -2.32 18.84 11.16
N ALA A 255 -2.25 20.14 10.84
CA ALA A 255 -2.47 20.66 9.48
C ALA A 255 -1.51 20.04 8.43
N SER A 256 -0.40 19.44 8.85
CA SER A 256 0.55 18.72 7.99
C SER A 256 0.25 17.22 7.79
N ASN A 257 -0.60 16.60 8.62
CA ASN A 257 -0.86 15.15 8.63
C ASN A 257 -2.36 14.76 8.47
N GLY A 258 -3.25 15.70 8.12
CA GLY A 258 -4.62 15.38 7.71
C GLY A 258 -5.66 15.18 8.84
N CYS A 259 -5.47 15.77 10.02
CA CYS A 259 -6.56 15.82 11.01
C CYS A 259 -7.75 16.61 10.43
N GLY A 260 -8.95 16.02 10.49
CA GLY A 260 -10.14 16.60 9.87
C GLY A 260 -10.22 16.40 8.35
N SER A 261 -9.30 15.65 7.74
CA SER A 261 -9.49 15.13 6.39
C SER A 261 -10.58 14.05 6.45
N TYR A 262 -11.81 14.46 6.19
CA TYR A 262 -12.88 13.51 5.91
C TYR A 262 -13.06 13.32 4.41
N GLU A 263 -12.59 14.26 3.55
CA GLU A 263 -12.70 14.12 2.10
C GLU A 263 -11.38 13.75 1.43
N GLU A 264 -11.39 12.60 0.74
CA GLU A 264 -10.31 12.18 -0.14
C GLU A 264 -10.84 12.06 -1.57
N ILE A 265 -10.27 12.84 -2.48
CA ILE A 265 -10.43 12.63 -3.91
C ILE A 265 -9.69 11.34 -4.29
N GLN A 266 -10.48 10.31 -4.60
CA GLN A 266 -9.96 8.97 -4.91
C GLN A 266 -9.18 8.98 -6.22
N PHE A 267 -7.86 9.14 -6.12
CA PHE A 267 -6.98 9.05 -7.26
C PHE A 267 -6.65 7.58 -7.55
N ARG A 268 -7.03 7.07 -8.73
CA ARG A 268 -6.76 5.68 -9.17
C ARG A 268 -5.74 5.66 -10.31
N PRO A 269 -4.46 5.97 -10.05
CA PRO A 269 -3.44 5.95 -11.09
C PRO A 269 -3.29 4.55 -11.68
N ALA A 270 -3.23 4.51 -13.00
CA ALA A 270 -3.02 3.33 -13.79
C ALA A 270 -1.73 3.53 -14.58
N THR A 271 -0.59 3.28 -13.96
CA THR A 271 0.70 3.68 -14.53
C THR A 271 1.40 2.58 -15.31
N THR A 272 2.08 2.93 -16.40
CA THR A 272 2.88 2.03 -17.23
C THR A 272 4.32 2.51 -17.31
N ASN A 273 5.26 1.57 -17.33
CA ASN A 273 6.67 1.81 -17.53
C ASN A 273 7.27 0.77 -18.47
N TYR A 274 8.25 1.16 -19.29
CA TYR A 274 8.97 0.26 -20.18
C TYR A 274 10.46 0.26 -19.85
N GLN A 275 11.06 -0.92 -19.88
CA GLN A 275 12.50 -1.12 -19.72
C GLN A 275 13.04 -1.94 -20.88
N TYR A 276 14.19 -1.53 -21.39
CA TYR A 276 14.90 -2.23 -22.46
C TYR A 276 16.37 -2.37 -22.09
N GLY A 277 16.93 -3.54 -22.34
CA GLY A 277 18.33 -3.85 -22.12
C GLY A 277 18.89 -4.58 -23.33
N PHE A 278 20.10 -4.19 -23.74
CA PHE A 278 20.85 -4.84 -24.80
C PHE A 278 22.25 -5.14 -24.28
N PHE A 279 22.78 -6.33 -24.59
CA PHE A 279 24.17 -6.65 -24.25
C PHE A 279 24.87 -7.43 -25.35
N ALA A 280 26.19 -7.26 -25.39
CA ALA A 280 27.10 -8.10 -26.15
C ALA A 280 28.25 -8.50 -25.22
N GLN A 281 28.60 -9.77 -25.21
CA GLN A 281 29.71 -10.32 -24.44
C GLN A 281 30.54 -11.26 -25.32
N ASP A 282 31.85 -11.24 -25.17
CA ASP A 282 32.78 -12.18 -25.80
C ASP A 282 33.76 -12.74 -24.75
N ASN A 283 33.78 -14.06 -24.63
CA ASN A 283 34.81 -14.78 -23.90
C ASN A 283 35.91 -15.21 -24.88
N TRP A 284 36.91 -14.35 -25.05
CA TRP A 284 37.96 -14.51 -26.05
C TRP A 284 39.19 -15.22 -25.49
N LYS A 285 39.47 -16.42 -26.00
CA LYS A 285 40.68 -17.19 -25.69
C LYS A 285 41.86 -16.69 -26.53
N VAL A 286 42.49 -15.59 -26.12
CA VAL A 286 43.65 -15.00 -26.81
C VAL A 286 44.80 -16.02 -26.94
N THR A 287 45.10 -16.72 -25.84
CA THR A 287 46.09 -17.81 -25.79
C THR A 287 45.54 -18.97 -24.94
N PRO A 288 46.16 -20.19 -24.97
CA PRO A 288 45.74 -21.29 -24.09
C PRO A 288 45.81 -20.99 -22.58
N LYS A 289 46.48 -19.91 -22.18
CA LYS A 289 46.64 -19.49 -20.78
C LYS A 289 45.96 -18.14 -20.47
N LEU A 290 45.39 -17.46 -21.47
CA LEU A 290 44.75 -16.15 -21.31
C LEU A 290 43.40 -16.13 -22.01
N THR A 291 42.35 -15.92 -21.21
CA THR A 291 40.99 -15.64 -21.69
C THR A 291 40.59 -14.24 -21.23
N LEU A 292 40.11 -13.42 -22.15
CA LEU A 292 39.55 -12.11 -21.86
C LEU A 292 38.03 -12.23 -21.88
N ASN A 293 37.35 -11.72 -20.84
CA ASN A 293 35.90 -11.63 -20.79
C ASN A 293 35.52 -10.16 -21.01
N LEU A 294 35.05 -9.85 -22.20
CA LEU A 294 34.73 -8.48 -22.60
C LEU A 294 33.22 -8.38 -22.77
N GLY A 295 32.60 -7.36 -22.17
CA GLY A 295 31.15 -7.20 -22.27
C GLY A 295 30.73 -5.75 -22.16
N LEU A 296 29.67 -5.40 -22.89
CA LEU A 296 29.00 -4.11 -22.83
C LEU A 296 27.50 -4.36 -22.68
N ARG A 297 26.86 -3.58 -21.81
CA ARG A 297 25.41 -3.57 -21.63
C ARG A 297 24.89 -2.13 -21.68
N TYR A 298 23.77 -1.94 -22.35
CA TYR A 298 23.03 -0.69 -22.41
C TYR A 298 21.61 -0.91 -21.90
N ASP A 299 21.24 -0.18 -20.86
CA ASP A 299 19.92 -0.25 -20.23
C ASP A 299 19.21 1.10 -20.34
N VAL A 300 17.94 1.06 -20.73
CA VAL A 300 17.05 2.22 -20.83
C VAL A 300 15.78 1.92 -20.07
N THR A 301 15.50 2.75 -19.07
CA THR A 301 14.19 2.77 -18.39
C THR A 301 13.49 4.05 -18.80
N LEU A 302 12.34 3.93 -19.46
CA LEU A 302 11.51 5.07 -19.79
C LEU A 302 10.84 5.60 -18.51
N PRO A 303 10.40 6.87 -18.45
CA PRO A 303 9.60 7.34 -17.32
C PRO A 303 8.26 6.61 -17.26
N ARG A 304 7.68 6.57 -16.07
CA ARG A 304 6.34 6.01 -15.84
C ARG A 304 5.28 7.03 -16.23
N THR A 305 4.27 6.62 -16.99
CA THR A 305 3.15 7.47 -17.42
C THR A 305 1.82 6.87 -16.99
N ASP A 306 0.84 7.73 -16.68
CA ASP A 306 -0.54 7.28 -16.45
C ASP A 306 -1.23 6.88 -17.76
N ARG A 307 -1.94 5.76 -17.77
CA ARG A 307 -2.65 5.23 -18.95
C ARG A 307 -3.89 6.04 -19.30
N PHE A 308 -4.43 6.83 -18.37
CA PHE A 308 -5.69 7.55 -18.52
C PHE A 308 -5.54 9.07 -18.33
N ASN A 309 -4.30 9.58 -18.25
CA ASN A 309 -3.99 10.98 -17.96
C ASN A 309 -4.69 11.52 -16.71
N HIS A 310 -4.84 10.66 -15.72
CA HIS A 310 -5.44 11.06 -14.46
C HIS A 310 -4.40 11.76 -13.56
N GLN A 311 -3.09 11.50 -13.74
CA GLN A 311 -2.06 11.98 -12.81
C GLN A 311 -2.10 13.50 -12.59
N ASP A 312 -2.32 13.89 -11.34
CA ASP A 312 -2.25 15.28 -10.94
C ASP A 312 -0.80 15.76 -10.91
N TYR A 313 -0.60 17.01 -11.32
CA TYR A 313 0.67 17.70 -11.14
C TYR A 313 0.40 19.04 -10.46
N PHE A 314 1.38 19.51 -9.69
CA PHE A 314 1.30 20.84 -9.10
C PHE A 314 1.40 21.88 -10.22
N ASP A 315 0.31 22.61 -10.45
CA ASP A 315 0.31 23.80 -11.29
C ASP A 315 0.52 25.03 -10.42
N ALA A 316 1.76 25.54 -10.43
CA ALA A 316 2.14 26.75 -9.71
C ALA A 316 1.35 28.00 -10.14
N ASN A 317 0.75 27.99 -11.33
CA ASN A 317 -0.02 29.11 -11.87
C ASN A 317 -1.53 28.92 -11.67
N ALA A 318 -1.98 27.79 -11.13
CA ALA A 318 -3.39 27.58 -10.84
C ALA A 318 -3.84 28.54 -9.72
N THR A 319 -4.94 29.24 -9.97
CA THR A 319 -5.57 30.10 -8.96
C THR A 319 -6.30 29.22 -7.95
N SER A 320 -5.97 29.36 -6.66
CA SER A 320 -6.62 28.55 -5.62
C SER A 320 -8.11 28.89 -5.55
N PRO A 321 -9.01 27.89 -5.68
CA PRO A 321 -10.45 28.11 -5.59
C PRO A 321 -10.91 28.44 -4.16
N LEU A 322 -10.05 28.22 -3.15
CA LEU A 322 -10.38 28.41 -1.74
C LEU A 322 -10.09 29.81 -1.20
N ASN A 323 -9.52 30.74 -1.99
CA ASN A 323 -9.21 32.10 -1.51
C ASN A 323 -9.08 33.19 -2.59
N GLY A 324 -9.61 33.02 -3.81
CA GLY A 324 -9.63 34.10 -4.82
C GLY A 324 -8.25 34.70 -5.18
N GLY A 325 -7.15 33.96 -4.97
CA GLY A 325 -5.80 34.48 -5.05
C GLY A 325 -4.76 33.42 -5.43
N SER A 326 -3.78 33.85 -6.23
CA SER A 326 -2.66 33.09 -6.78
C SER A 326 -1.88 32.34 -5.71
N LEU A 327 -1.47 31.10 -6.01
CA LEU A 327 -0.39 30.44 -5.31
C LEU A 327 0.90 31.15 -5.71
N THR A 328 1.63 31.73 -4.76
CA THR A 328 2.97 32.28 -5.01
C THR A 328 3.98 31.16 -4.82
N TYR A 329 4.47 30.59 -5.93
CA TYR A 329 5.62 29.71 -5.94
C TYR A 329 6.87 30.53 -6.22
N THR A 330 7.83 30.51 -5.30
CA THR A 330 9.16 31.09 -5.49
C THR A 330 10.07 29.98 -5.98
N ASP A 331 10.54 30.07 -7.23
CA ASP A 331 11.50 29.13 -7.78
C ASP A 331 12.83 29.28 -7.02
N PRO A 332 13.32 28.23 -6.32
CA PRO A 332 14.55 28.32 -5.53
C PRO A 332 15.82 28.57 -6.38
N VAL A 333 15.73 28.48 -7.71
CA VAL A 333 16.83 28.75 -8.63
C VAL A 333 16.74 30.14 -9.27
N THR A 334 15.55 30.69 -9.47
CA THR A 334 15.36 31.97 -10.17
C THR A 334 14.88 33.13 -9.31
N GLY A 335 14.44 32.87 -8.08
CA GLY A 335 14.13 33.89 -7.07
C GLY A 335 12.73 34.48 -7.18
#